data_AF-A0A814BYS2-F1
#
_entry.id   AF-A0A814BYS2-F1
#
_cell.length_a   1.000
_cell.length_b   1.000
_cell.length_c   1.000
_cell.angle_alpha   90.00
_cell.angle_beta   90.00
_cell.angle_gamma   90.00
#
_symmetry.space_group_name_H-M   'P 1'
#
loop_
_entity.id
_entity.type
_entity.pdbx_description
1 polymer ?
#
loop_
_entity_poly.entity_id
_entity_poly.type
_entity_poly.pdbx_seq_one_letter_code
_entity_poly.pdbx_strand_id
1 'polypeptide(L)'
;MRLSLNRLGMVWGRIGQQRGKVEYTLSPYEQNPYAGLLGDVSYRYYSRLFKTLLTFWVPNILLGYSIYSWANWEHDRCARKLPSQFADEKPPEEEAGNEQK
;
A
#
# COMPACT_ATOMS: atom_id res chain seq x y z
N MET A 1 -4.08 21.93 -0.39
CA MET A 1 -5.41 22.55 -0.63
C MET A 1 -5.28 24.05 -0.39
N ARG A 2 -5.54 24.89 -1.39
CA ARG A 2 -5.50 26.36 -1.20
C ARG A 2 -6.79 26.81 -0.52
N LEU A 3 -6.66 27.40 0.67
CA LEU A 3 -7.74 28.10 1.36
C LEU A 3 -7.99 29.42 0.63
N SER A 4 -8.99 29.48 -0.25
CA SER A 4 -9.44 30.75 -0.83
C SER A 4 -10.50 31.39 0.08
N LEU A 5 -10.44 32.71 0.23
CA LEU A 5 -11.38 33.51 1.05
C LEU A 5 -12.86 33.24 0.68
N ASN A 6 -13.11 32.88 -0.59
CA ASN A 6 -14.42 32.48 -1.10
C ASN A 6 -15.03 31.29 -0.34
N ARG A 7 -14.22 30.41 0.25
CA ARG A 7 -14.71 29.24 0.98
C ARG A 7 -15.24 29.56 2.39
N LEU A 8 -14.84 30.68 2.98
CA LEU A 8 -15.23 31.10 4.33
C LEU A 8 -16.60 31.80 4.38
N GLY A 9 -17.19 32.16 3.23
CA GLY A 9 -18.44 32.92 3.14
C GLY A 9 -19.51 32.29 2.25
N MET A 10 -19.34 31.03 1.81
CA MET A 10 -20.37 30.32 1.06
C MET A 10 -21.51 29.92 1.98
N VAL A 11 -22.63 30.62 1.86
CA VAL A 11 -23.93 30.28 2.46
C VAL A 11 -24.91 29.90 1.36
N TRP A 12 -25.95 29.16 1.71
CA TRP A 12 -27.08 28.90 0.81
C TRP A 12 -27.56 30.22 0.17
N GLY A 13 -27.69 30.22 -1.15
CA GLY A 13 -27.99 31.42 -1.95
C GLY A 13 -26.77 32.18 -2.50
N ARG A 14 -25.54 31.90 -2.05
CA ARG A 14 -24.29 32.53 -2.54
C ARG A 14 -23.25 31.53 -3.09
N ILE A 15 -23.67 30.29 -3.36
CA ILE A 15 -22.79 29.17 -3.73
C ILE A 15 -22.39 29.21 -5.22
N GLY A 16 -23.25 29.76 -6.07
CA GLY A 16 -23.00 29.87 -7.51
C GLY A 16 -24.26 30.27 -8.27
N GLN A 17 -24.08 30.63 -9.54
CA GLN A 17 -25.18 30.93 -10.46
C GLN A 17 -25.38 29.73 -11.40
N GLN A 18 -26.54 29.08 -11.34
CA GLN A 18 -26.96 28.03 -12.27
C GLN A 18 -28.30 28.42 -12.88
N ARG A 19 -28.44 28.30 -14.21
CA ARG A 19 -29.66 28.62 -14.95
C ARG A 19 -30.05 27.43 -15.82
N GLY A 20 -31.35 27.14 -15.94
CA GLY A 20 -31.87 26.14 -16.88
C GLY A 20 -31.73 24.67 -16.46
N LYS A 21 -31.53 24.36 -15.17
CA LYS A 21 -31.52 22.98 -14.66
C LYS A 21 -32.83 22.68 -13.94
N VAL A 22 -33.49 21.59 -14.34
CA VAL A 22 -34.68 21.05 -13.64
C VAL A 22 -34.31 19.68 -13.11
N GLU A 23 -34.53 19.46 -11.82
CA GLU A 23 -34.27 18.21 -11.12
C GLU A 23 -35.57 17.66 -10.56
N TYR A 24 -35.76 16.34 -10.69
CA TYR A 24 -36.92 15.64 -10.16
C TYR A 24 -36.48 14.69 -9.07
N THR A 25 -37.24 14.65 -7.99
CA THR A 25 -37.00 13.75 -6.85
C THR A 25 -38.32 13.14 -6.41
N LEU A 26 -38.25 11.90 -5.90
CA LEU A 26 -39.40 11.21 -5.32
C LEU A 26 -39.35 11.34 -3.79
N SER A 27 -40.50 11.34 -3.12
CA SER A 27 -40.55 11.32 -1.65
C SER A 27 -39.80 10.09 -1.10
N PRO A 28 -39.01 10.21 -0.01
CA PRO A 28 -38.30 9.07 0.57
C PRO A 28 -39.20 7.90 0.96
N TYR A 29 -40.47 8.17 1.30
CA TYR A 29 -41.45 7.14 1.67
C TYR A 29 -41.94 6.30 0.47
N GLU A 30 -41.71 6.78 -0.76
CA GLU A 30 -42.09 6.08 -1.99
C GLU A 30 -40.89 5.35 -2.61
N GLN A 31 -39.68 5.61 -2.13
CA GLN A 31 -38.46 4.97 -2.62
C GLN A 31 -38.15 3.71 -1.81
N ASN A 32 -37.66 2.67 -2.49
CA ASN A 32 -37.09 1.52 -1.81
C ASN A 32 -35.60 1.82 -1.49
N PRO A 33 -35.20 1.85 -0.20
CA PRO A 33 -33.81 2.17 0.19
C PRO A 33 -32.79 1.13 -0.28
N TYR A 34 -33.26 -0.06 -0.64
CA TYR A 34 -32.45 -1.21 -1.05
C TYR A 34 -32.56 -1.50 -2.55
N ALA A 35 -33.16 -0.59 -3.33
CA ALA A 35 -33.27 -0.75 -4.77
C ALA A 35 -31.88 -0.96 -5.40
N GLY A 36 -31.74 -2.07 -6.14
CA GLY A 36 -30.51 -2.37 -6.89
C GLY A 36 -29.33 -2.89 -6.07
N LEU A 37 -29.50 -3.18 -4.77
CA LEU A 37 -28.42 -3.63 -3.89
C LEU A 37 -27.69 -4.88 -4.40
N LEU A 38 -28.42 -5.88 -4.92
CA LEU A 38 -27.85 -7.14 -5.37
C LEU A 38 -27.50 -7.19 -6.87
N GLY A 39 -27.91 -6.20 -7.66
CA GLY A 39 -27.64 -6.17 -9.09
C GLY A 39 -26.70 -5.03 -9.47
N ASP A 40 -27.32 -3.95 -9.86
CA ASP A 40 -26.67 -2.83 -10.52
C ASP A 40 -25.70 -2.06 -9.61
N VAL A 41 -26.02 -1.93 -8.33
CA VAL A 41 -25.19 -1.20 -7.36
C VAL A 41 -24.01 -2.07 -6.91
N SER A 42 -24.25 -3.35 -6.61
CA SER A 42 -23.20 -4.28 -6.21
C SER A 42 -22.16 -4.47 -7.31
N TYR A 43 -22.58 -4.64 -8.56
CA TYR A 43 -21.65 -4.82 -9.68
C TYR A 43 -20.81 -3.57 -9.95
N ARG A 44 -21.42 -2.37 -9.92
CA ARG A 44 -20.69 -1.10 -10.06
C ARG A 44 -19.70 -0.87 -8.93
N TYR A 45 -20.08 -1.19 -7.70
CA TYR A 45 -19.21 -1.06 -6.55
C TYR A 45 -18.05 -2.07 -6.60
N TYR A 46 -18.35 -3.34 -6.91
CA TYR A 46 -17.36 -4.41 -7.07
C TYR A 46 -16.34 -4.08 -8.16
N SER A 47 -16.80 -3.72 -9.36
CA SER A 47 -15.91 -3.41 -10.48
C SER A 47 -15.04 -2.18 -10.19
N ARG A 48 -15.55 -1.19 -9.45
CA ARG A 48 -14.77 -0.03 -9.02
C ARG A 48 -13.72 -0.41 -7.98
N LEU A 49 -14.11 -1.14 -6.92
CA LEU A 49 -13.18 -1.59 -5.89
C LEU A 49 -12.08 -2.48 -6.47
N PHE A 50 -12.45 -3.45 -7.31
CA PHE A 50 -11.51 -4.39 -7.90
C PHE A 50 -10.47 -3.68 -8.77
N LYS A 51 -10.89 -2.72 -9.61
CA LYS A 51 -9.97 -1.91 -10.41
C LYS A 51 -9.03 -1.08 -9.52
N THR A 52 -9.55 -0.40 -8.50
CA THR A 52 -8.70 0.40 -7.60
C THR A 52 -7.72 -0.47 -6.81
N LEU A 53 -8.18 -1.62 -6.29
CA LEU A 53 -7.34 -2.55 -5.54
C LEU A 53 -6.24 -3.15 -6.42
N LEU A 54 -6.59 -3.63 -7.61
CA LEU A 54 -5.63 -4.21 -8.55
C LEU A 54 -4.61 -3.18 -9.06
N THR A 55 -5.04 -1.97 -9.41
CA THR A 55 -4.13 -1.00 -10.02
C THR A 55 -3.21 -0.35 -8.99
N PHE A 56 -3.70 -0.06 -7.79
CA PHE A 56 -2.93 0.70 -6.81
C PHE A 56 -2.41 -0.14 -5.66
N TRP A 57 -3.17 -1.10 -5.15
CA TRP A 57 -2.75 -1.84 -3.95
C TRP A 57 -1.89 -3.06 -4.28
N VAL A 58 -2.29 -3.86 -5.27
CA VAL A 58 -1.58 -5.11 -5.58
C VAL A 58 -0.11 -4.89 -5.94
N PRO A 59 0.28 -3.91 -6.78
CA PRO A 59 1.70 -3.68 -7.10
C PRO A 59 2.52 -3.30 -5.87
N ASN A 60 1.95 -2.51 -4.95
CA ASN A 60 2.65 -2.09 -3.74
C ASN A 60 2.85 -3.25 -2.76
N ILE A 61 1.83 -4.10 -2.58
CA ILE A 61 1.95 -5.29 -1.74
C ILE A 61 2.97 -6.27 -2.33
N LEU A 62 2.90 -6.51 -3.64
CA LEU A 62 3.80 -7.45 -4.32
C LEU A 62 5.25 -6.95 -4.30
N LEU A 63 5.46 -5.65 -4.49
CA LEU A 63 6.77 -5.01 -4.35
C LEU A 63 7.31 -5.18 -2.93
N GLY A 64 6.49 -4.88 -1.91
CA GLY A 64 6.88 -5.04 -0.50
C GLY A 64 7.28 -6.48 -0.17
N TYR A 65 6.49 -7.46 -0.63
CA TYR A 65 6.79 -8.87 -0.44
C TYR A 65 8.09 -9.30 -1.15
N SER A 66 8.32 -8.81 -2.37
CA SER A 66 9.55 -9.10 -3.13
C SER A 66 10.79 -8.55 -2.43
N ILE A 67 10.72 -7.33 -1.88
CA ILE A 67 11.82 -6.75 -1.11
C ILE A 67 12.08 -7.54 0.17
N TYR A 68 11.00 -7.94 0.88
CA TYR A 68 11.10 -8.73 2.10
C TYR A 68 11.76 -10.09 1.85
N SER A 69 11.34 -10.82 0.82
CA SER A 69 11.91 -12.13 0.50
C SER A 69 13.38 -12.02 0.07
N TRP A 70 13.72 -11.03 -0.76
CA TRP A 70 15.09 -10.75 -1.16
C TRP A 70 15.99 -10.42 0.03
N ALA A 71 15.53 -9.55 0.94
CA ALA A 71 16.30 -9.15 2.11
C ALA A 71 16.61 -10.34 3.03
N ASN A 72 15.65 -11.25 3.24
CA ASN A 72 15.88 -12.46 4.02
C ASN A 72 16.89 -13.39 3.36
N TRP A 73 16.77 -13.60 2.04
CA TRP A 73 17.71 -14.47 1.31
C TRP A 73 19.14 -13.90 1.32
N GLU A 74 19.27 -12.59 1.17
CA GLU A 74 20.58 -11.94 1.18
C GLU A 74 21.18 -11.92 2.59
N HIS A 75 20.36 -11.75 3.63
CA HIS A 75 20.80 -11.86 5.02
C HIS A 75 21.35 -13.27 5.31
N ASP A 76 20.61 -14.32 4.92
CA ASP A 76 21.04 -15.72 5.10
C ASP A 76 22.29 -16.06 4.26
N ARG A 77 22.50 -15.38 3.13
CA ARG A 77 23.72 -15.50 2.32
C ARG A 77 24.92 -14.88 3.03
N CYS A 78 24.77 -13.65 3.51
CA CYS A 78 25.83 -12.88 4.16
C CYS A 78 26.18 -13.38 5.56
N ALA A 79 25.23 -13.98 6.29
CA ALA A 79 25.47 -14.57 7.60
C ALA A 79 26.35 -15.83 7.53
N ARG A 80 26.48 -16.45 6.36
CA ARG A 80 27.35 -17.62 6.16
C ARG A 80 28.80 -17.19 6.00
N LYS A 81 29.69 -17.92 6.65
CA LYS A 81 31.15 -17.77 6.51
C LYS A 81 31.55 -18.01 5.05
N LEU A 82 32.33 -17.10 4.48
CA LEU A 82 32.85 -17.23 3.12
C LEU A 82 34.24 -17.89 3.18
N PRO A 83 34.50 -18.95 2.40
CA PRO A 83 35.81 -19.63 2.41
C PRO A 83 36.95 -18.71 1.96
N SER A 84 36.66 -17.71 1.11
CA SER A 84 37.65 -16.73 0.65
C SER A 84 38.18 -15.83 1.77
N GLN A 85 37.48 -15.71 2.89
CA GLN A 85 37.92 -14.88 4.02
C GLN A 85 39.03 -15.56 4.85
N PHE A 86 39.24 -16.86 4.68
CA PHE A 86 40.24 -17.65 5.42
C PHE A 86 41.40 -18.11 4.54
N ALA A 87 41.47 -17.65 3.28
CA ALA A 87 42.48 -18.10 2.32
C ALA A 87 43.91 -17.66 2.68
N ASP A 88 44.04 -16.54 3.42
CA ASP A 88 45.33 -15.92 3.77
C ASP A 88 45.72 -16.15 5.26
N GLU A 89 44.88 -16.81 6.05
CA GLU A 89 45.20 -17.14 7.45
C GLU A 89 46.13 -18.36 7.51
N LYS A 90 47.38 -18.13 7.92
CA LYS A 90 48.30 -19.21 8.30
C LYS A 90 47.76 -19.93 9.56
N PRO A 91 47.85 -21.26 9.64
CA PRO A 91 47.48 -21.97 10.86
C PRO A 91 48.31 -21.42 12.04
N PRO A 92 47.71 -21.28 13.24
CA PRO A 92 48.44 -20.81 14.40
C PRO A 92 49.63 -21.73 14.65
N GLU A 93 50.83 -21.15 14.79
CA GLU A 93 51.99 -21.89 15.26
C GLU A 93 51.63 -22.41 16.66
N GLU A 94 51.58 -23.73 16.82
CA GLU A 94 51.41 -24.38 18.11
C GLU A 94 52.52 -23.85 19.03
N GLU A 95 52.16 -22.99 19.99
CA GLU A 95 53.01 -22.71 21.15
C GLU A 95 53.11 -24.02 21.94
N ALA A 96 54.04 -24.88 21.52
CA ALA A 96 54.49 -26.04 22.27
C ALA A 96 55.08 -25.53 23.59
N GLY A 97 54.24 -25.57 24.62
CA GLY A 97 54.61 -25.30 26.00
C GLY A 97 55.84 -26.12 26.38
N ASN A 98 56.92 -25.40 26.63
CA ASN A 98 57.78 -25.51 27.81
C ASN A 98 57.44 -26.66 28.79
N GLU A 99 57.72 -27.90 28.43
CA GLU A 99 57.97 -28.98 29.40
C GLU A 99 59.49 -29.02 29.65
N GLN A 100 59.90 -28.25 30.65
CA GLN A 100 61.26 -28.23 31.19
C GLN A 100 61.56 -29.59 31.86
N LYS A 101 62.68 -30.19 31.45
CA LYS A 101 63.38 -31.29 32.13
C LYS A 101 64.59 -30.73 32.84
#